data_AF-A0A8K0JVT9-F1
#
_entry.id   AF-A0A8K0JVT9-F1
#
_cell.length_a   1.000
_cell.length_b   1.000
_cell.length_c   1.000
_cell.angle_alpha   90.00
_cell.angle_beta   90.00
_cell.angle_gamma   90.00
#
_symmetry.space_group_name_H-M   'P 1'
#
loop_
_entity.id
_entity.type
_entity.pdbx_description
1 polymer ?
#
loop_
_entity_poly.entity_id
_entity_poly.type
_entity_poly.pdbx_seq_one_letter_code
_entity_poly.pdbx_strand_id
1 'polypeptide(L)'
;MGFIGDLAAVGMAVGPPLIYVDQVRKILKARDSSGFSIDICAVVIIANITRCFFYLGHRFETSLIVQSILLITSQLFLLSLCIHNRPTRSSQERIDNEQQSFASRMLKQRPFNFWQWDRLGSYLEFLAGFIVVMVIIHFALGWSSSVVESLGLIALGLESTLPIPQLLSNYRRRSTEGFSDLVLAGWLGGDIFKTGFYLARHSPMQFTICGAITVLLDLCVLAQRLIYRDRAPQNLPEDEQIIGAPIDHEHELALHSPYGDMDPEDDSRQRTS
;
A
#
# COMPACT_ATOMS: atom_id res chain seq x y z
N MET A 1 11.46 16.76 -28.58
CA MET A 1 10.71 16.75 -27.30
C MET A 1 11.01 18.08 -26.63
N GLY A 2 10.00 18.86 -26.25
CA GLY A 2 10.23 20.11 -25.51
C GLY A 2 10.56 19.83 -24.05
N PHE A 3 11.27 20.75 -23.39
CA PHE A 3 11.67 20.66 -21.97
C PHE A 3 10.55 20.21 -21.03
N ILE A 4 9.32 20.67 -21.27
CA ILE A 4 8.12 20.30 -20.49
C ILE A 4 7.80 18.79 -20.61
N GLY A 5 7.96 18.22 -21.80
CA GLY A 5 7.72 16.80 -22.04
C GLY A 5 8.76 15.90 -21.37
N ASP A 6 10.01 16.36 -21.28
CA ASP A 6 11.10 15.64 -20.60
C ASP A 6 10.92 15.71 -19.09
N LEU A 7 10.51 16.88 -18.56
CA LEU A 7 10.17 17.02 -17.14
C LEU A 7 8.97 16.14 -16.75
N ALA A 8 7.94 16.08 -17.59
CA ALA A 8 6.79 15.21 -17.38
C ALA A 8 7.19 13.73 -17.38
N ALA A 9 8.10 13.32 -18.28
CA ALA A 9 8.65 11.97 -18.32
C ALA A 9 9.43 11.61 -17.05
N VAL A 10 10.26 12.52 -16.54
CA VAL A 10 10.99 12.32 -15.28
C VAL A 10 10.02 12.23 -14.11
N GLY A 11 9.05 13.14 -14.02
CA GLY A 11 8.02 13.11 -12.99
C GLY A 11 7.22 11.81 -13.00
N MET A 12 6.87 11.31 -14.19
CA MET A 12 6.20 10.04 -14.38
C MET A 12 7.02 8.84 -13.86
N ALA A 13 8.34 8.85 -14.11
CA ALA A 13 9.23 7.78 -13.69
C ALA A 13 9.49 7.77 -12.17
N VAL A 14 9.71 8.96 -11.59
CA VAL A 14 10.22 9.11 -10.22
C VAL A 14 9.10 9.33 -9.19
N GLY A 15 7.98 9.91 -9.60
CA GLY A 15 6.85 10.22 -8.71
C GLY A 15 6.34 9.02 -7.91
N PRO A 16 5.97 7.89 -8.56
CA PRO A 16 5.40 6.75 -7.85
C PRO A 16 6.36 6.11 -6.81
N PRO A 17 7.65 5.91 -7.08
CA PRO A 17 8.59 5.49 -6.03
C PRO A 17 8.71 6.47 -4.85
N LEU A 18 8.61 7.79 -5.09
CA LEU A 18 8.79 8.81 -4.06
C LEU A 18 7.70 8.80 -2.99
N ILE A 19 6.48 8.36 -3.31
CA ILE A 19 5.37 8.31 -2.33
C ILE A 19 5.70 7.41 -1.13
N TYR A 20 6.61 6.44 -1.31
CA TYR A 20 7.01 5.50 -0.27
C TYR A 20 8.16 6.01 0.61
N VAL A 21 8.80 7.13 0.25
CA VAL A 21 9.92 7.69 1.02
C VAL A 21 9.48 8.08 2.43
N ASP A 22 8.27 8.62 2.59
CA ASP A 22 7.74 8.97 3.91
C ASP A 22 7.48 7.73 4.77
N GLN A 23 7.08 6.61 4.16
CA GLN A 23 6.92 5.34 4.87
C GLN A 23 8.27 4.80 5.32
N VAL A 24 9.30 4.86 4.46
CA VAL A 24 10.68 4.52 4.83
C VAL A 24 11.14 5.36 6.02
N ARG A 25 10.93 6.69 6.00
CA ARG A 25 11.31 7.58 7.10
C ARG A 25 10.61 7.23 8.41
N LYS A 26 9.31 6.94 8.35
CA LYS A 26 8.51 6.53 9.53
C LYS A 26 9.06 5.25 10.14
N ILE A 27 9.31 4.21 9.33
CA ILE A 27 9.83 2.92 9.82
C ILE A 27 11.25 3.07 10.37
N LEU A 28 12.11 3.87 9.73
CA LEU A 28 13.46 4.14 10.23
C LEU A 28 13.45 4.87 11.58
N LYS A 29 12.56 5.86 11.73
CA LYS A 29 12.43 6.63 12.98
C LYS A 29 11.81 5.80 14.10
N ALA A 30 10.75 5.04 13.81
CA ALA A 30 10.03 4.24 14.78
C ALA A 30 10.74 2.91 15.10
N ARG A 31 11.62 2.43 14.22
CA ARG A 31 12.23 1.09 14.25
C ARG A 31 11.20 -0.05 14.27
N ASP A 32 9.98 0.23 13.83
CA ASP A 32 8.85 -0.67 13.78
C ASP A 32 8.15 -0.55 12.42
N SER A 33 7.73 -1.68 11.87
CA SER A 33 7.02 -1.78 10.60
C SER A 33 5.57 -2.24 10.72
N SER A 34 5.02 -2.37 11.94
CA SER A 34 3.63 -2.77 12.18
C SER A 34 2.60 -1.98 11.38
N GLY A 35 2.80 -0.67 11.21
CA GLY A 35 1.88 0.23 10.52
C GLY A 35 1.84 0.07 8.99
N PHE A 36 2.70 -0.74 8.37
CA PHE A 36 2.79 -0.86 6.91
C PHE A 36 2.58 -2.30 6.42
N SER A 37 1.71 -2.48 5.43
CA SER A 37 1.43 -3.79 4.86
C SER A 37 2.47 -4.19 3.82
N ILE A 38 3.25 -5.24 4.13
CA ILE A 38 4.22 -5.85 3.20
C ILE A 38 3.58 -6.44 1.93
N ASP A 39 2.26 -6.65 1.93
CA ASP A 39 1.51 -7.11 0.77
C ASP A 39 1.43 -6.06 -0.34
N ILE A 40 1.46 -4.78 0.03
CA ILE A 40 1.55 -3.69 -0.95
C ILE A 40 2.85 -3.84 -1.74
N CYS A 41 3.97 -4.15 -1.08
CA CYS A 41 5.23 -4.46 -1.76
C CYS A 41 5.07 -5.65 -2.71
N ALA A 42 4.35 -6.70 -2.32
CA ALA A 42 4.08 -7.87 -3.16
C ALA A 42 3.42 -7.48 -4.48
N VAL A 43 2.27 -6.80 -4.37
CA VAL A 43 1.43 -6.43 -5.52
C VAL A 43 2.22 -5.51 -6.46
N VAL A 44 2.90 -4.50 -5.91
CA VAL A 44 3.68 -3.56 -6.71
C VAL A 44 4.87 -4.25 -7.40
N ILE A 45 5.63 -5.10 -6.70
CA ILE A 45 6.77 -5.81 -7.32
C ILE A 45 6.28 -6.75 -8.42
N ILE A 46 5.28 -7.59 -8.15
CA ILE A 46 4.74 -8.55 -9.12
C ILE A 46 4.18 -7.83 -10.35
N ALA A 47 3.41 -6.75 -10.15
CA ALA A 47 2.87 -5.94 -11.23
C ALA A 47 3.98 -5.33 -12.11
N ASN A 48 5.01 -4.76 -11.49
CA ASN A 48 6.09 -4.08 -12.22
C ASN A 48 7.03 -5.08 -12.93
N ILE A 49 7.30 -6.26 -12.36
CA ILE A 49 8.00 -7.34 -13.07
C ILE A 49 7.20 -7.77 -14.29
N THR A 50 5.90 -8.03 -14.13
CA THR A 50 5.00 -8.40 -15.24
C THR A 50 4.99 -7.33 -16.32
N ARG A 51 5.00 -6.04 -15.94
CA ARG A 51 5.10 -4.91 -16.87
C ARG A 51 6.41 -4.89 -17.65
N CYS A 52 7.53 -5.26 -17.04
CA CYS A 52 8.81 -5.39 -17.75
C CYS A 52 8.72 -6.44 -18.87
N PHE A 53 8.06 -7.58 -18.64
CA PHE A 53 7.82 -8.58 -19.69
C PHE A 53 6.83 -8.12 -20.75
N PHE A 54 5.79 -7.36 -20.36
CA PHE A 54 4.91 -6.71 -21.32
C PHE A 54 5.68 -5.77 -22.24
N TYR A 55 6.64 -4.99 -21.71
CA TYR A 55 7.49 -4.10 -22.51
C TYR A 55 8.34 -4.83 -23.56
N LEU A 56 8.80 -6.05 -23.25
CA LEU A 56 9.57 -6.87 -24.20
C LEU A 56 8.73 -7.27 -25.41
N GLY A 57 7.47 -7.63 -25.21
CA GLY A 57 6.55 -8.01 -26.29
C GLY A 57 5.90 -6.81 -26.99
N HIS A 58 5.62 -5.74 -26.25
CA HIS A 58 5.01 -4.52 -26.77
C HIS A 58 5.69 -3.28 -26.19
N ARG A 59 6.52 -2.61 -27.01
CA ARG A 59 7.26 -1.42 -26.58
C ARG A 59 6.31 -0.25 -26.34
N PHE A 60 6.44 0.39 -25.19
CA PHE A 60 5.73 1.61 -24.81
C PHE A 60 6.72 2.68 -24.32
N GLU A 61 6.23 3.81 -23.81
CA GLU A 61 7.07 4.94 -23.38
C GLU A 61 8.19 4.53 -22.40
N THR A 62 9.41 5.00 -22.66
CA THR A 62 10.60 4.61 -21.90
C THR A 62 10.53 5.06 -20.44
N SER A 63 9.87 6.17 -20.16
CA SER A 63 9.63 6.65 -18.78
C SER A 63 8.91 5.63 -17.91
N LEU A 64 8.02 4.81 -18.50
CA LEU A 64 7.21 3.84 -17.78
C LEU A 64 8.00 2.57 -17.44
N ILE A 65 8.97 2.18 -18.27
CA ILE A 65 9.87 1.07 -17.91
C ILE A 65 10.88 1.52 -16.85
N VAL A 66 11.39 2.76 -16.94
CA VAL A 66 12.22 3.35 -15.88
C VAL A 66 11.44 3.42 -14.56
N GLN A 67 10.18 3.87 -14.61
CA GLN A 67 9.27 3.84 -13.46
C GLN A 67 9.18 2.43 -12.84
N SER A 68 9.04 1.41 -13.68
CA SER A 68 8.86 0.03 -13.21
C SER A 68 10.10 -0.50 -12.50
N ILE A 69 11.29 -0.21 -13.04
CA ILE A 69 12.58 -0.59 -12.42
C ILE A 69 12.77 0.13 -11.09
N LEU A 70 12.47 1.43 -11.03
CA LEU A 70 12.55 2.21 -9.80
C LEU A 70 11.56 1.72 -8.74
N LEU A 71 10.33 1.37 -9.13
CA LEU A 71 9.33 0.78 -8.24
C LEU A 71 9.80 -0.58 -7.70
N ILE A 72 10.28 -1.49 -8.54
CA ILE A 72 10.81 -2.78 -8.07
C ILE A 72 11.93 -2.57 -7.04
N THR A 73 12.89 -1.68 -7.34
CA THR A 73 14.02 -1.40 -6.45
C THR A 73 13.57 -0.79 -5.12
N SER A 74 12.72 0.22 -5.18
CA SER A 74 12.17 0.90 -3.99
C SER A 74 11.38 -0.07 -3.10
N GLN A 75 10.55 -0.92 -3.70
CA GLN A 75 9.73 -1.87 -2.96
C GLN A 75 10.55 -3.01 -2.35
N LEU A 76 11.61 -3.48 -3.02
CA LEU A 76 12.53 -4.46 -2.43
C LEU A 76 13.28 -3.86 -1.23
N PHE A 77 13.69 -2.60 -1.33
CA PHE A 77 14.32 -1.89 -0.22
C PHE A 77 13.37 -1.75 0.97
N LEU A 78 12.15 -1.26 0.72
CA LEU A 78 11.11 -1.11 1.75
C LEU A 78 10.74 -2.46 2.38
N LEU A 79 10.60 -3.51 1.57
CA LEU A 79 10.37 -4.88 2.06
C LEU A 79 11.50 -5.35 2.98
N SER A 80 12.76 -5.12 2.60
CA SER A 80 13.90 -5.49 3.45
C SER A 80 13.87 -4.77 4.79
N LEU A 81 13.47 -3.49 4.78
CA LEU A 81 13.35 -2.68 5.98
C LEU A 81 12.21 -3.19 6.88
N CYS A 82 11.05 -3.49 6.31
CA CYS A 82 9.92 -4.06 7.04
C CYS A 82 10.26 -5.41 7.67
N ILE A 83 10.99 -6.27 6.96
CA ILE A 83 11.40 -7.57 7.53
C ILE A 83 12.42 -7.38 8.65
N HIS A 84 13.36 -6.45 8.50
CA HIS A 84 14.37 -6.17 9.51
C HIS A 84 13.77 -5.54 10.79
N ASN A 85 12.74 -4.71 10.63
CA ASN A 85 12.04 -4.01 11.72
C ASN A 85 10.70 -4.67 12.08
N ARG A 86 10.52 -5.95 11.74
CA ARG A 86 9.27 -6.68 12.00
C ARG A 86 9.07 -6.88 13.51
N PRO A 87 7.88 -6.58 14.05
CA PRO A 87 7.59 -6.84 15.46
C PRO A 87 7.58 -8.35 15.76
N THR A 88 7.88 -8.70 17.01
CA THR A 88 7.86 -10.10 17.49
C THR A 88 6.51 -10.76 17.18
N ARG A 89 6.50 -12.06 16.84
CA ARG A 89 5.31 -12.81 16.38
C ARG A 89 4.09 -12.70 17.32
N SER A 90 4.30 -12.57 18.63
CA SER A 90 3.24 -12.34 19.62
C SER A 90 2.62 -10.94 19.54
N SER A 91 3.45 -9.91 19.29
CA SER A 91 3.01 -8.55 18.98
C SER A 91 2.31 -8.50 17.63
N GLN A 92 2.81 -9.22 16.62
CA GLN A 92 2.19 -9.34 15.31
C GLN A 92 0.81 -10.01 15.39
N GLU A 93 0.62 -11.07 16.19
CA GLU A 93 -0.70 -11.70 16.36
C GLU A 93 -1.72 -10.80 17.07
N ARG A 94 -1.26 -10.00 18.05
CA ARG A 94 -2.09 -8.96 18.68
C ARG A 94 -2.46 -7.89 17.65
N ILE A 95 -1.48 -7.37 16.91
CA ILE A 95 -1.68 -6.38 15.82
C ILE A 95 -2.52 -6.96 14.67
N ASP A 96 -2.43 -8.24 14.32
CA ASP A 96 -3.25 -8.86 13.27
C ASP A 96 -4.70 -9.08 13.74
N ASN A 97 -4.93 -9.05 15.05
CA ASN A 97 -6.26 -9.07 15.65
C ASN A 97 -6.79 -7.64 15.82
N GLU A 98 -5.91 -6.67 16.14
CA GLU A 98 -6.21 -5.26 16.29
C GLU A 98 -6.39 -4.56 14.91
N GLN A 99 -5.37 -4.60 14.06
CA GLN A 99 -5.30 -4.00 12.73
C GLN A 99 -6.04 -4.86 11.69
N GLN A 100 -7.32 -5.11 11.92
CA GLN A 100 -8.16 -5.98 11.13
C GLN A 100 -8.63 -5.32 9.82
N SER A 101 -7.67 -4.86 9.01
CA SER A 101 -7.94 -4.41 7.64
C SER A 101 -8.55 -5.56 6.83
N PHE A 102 -9.52 -5.26 5.95
CA PHE A 102 -10.13 -6.28 5.09
C PHE A 102 -9.10 -7.02 4.24
N ALA A 103 -8.06 -6.32 3.78
CA ALA A 103 -6.91 -6.96 3.14
C ALA A 103 -6.38 -8.02 4.11
N SER A 104 -5.92 -7.65 5.31
CA SER A 104 -5.43 -8.58 6.34
C SER A 104 -6.36 -9.78 6.56
N ARG A 105 -7.70 -9.61 6.59
CA ARG A 105 -8.66 -10.74 6.70
C ARG A 105 -8.69 -11.64 5.46
N MET A 106 -8.68 -11.07 4.26
CA MET A 106 -8.61 -11.83 3.01
C MET A 106 -7.24 -12.51 2.85
N LEU A 107 -6.20 -11.97 3.51
CA LEU A 107 -4.84 -12.49 3.47
C LEU A 107 -4.54 -13.49 4.62
N LYS A 108 -5.30 -13.46 5.73
CA LYS A 108 -5.15 -14.35 6.91
C LYS A 108 -5.50 -15.80 6.61
N GLN A 109 -6.26 -16.06 5.54
CA GLN A 109 -6.60 -17.41 5.05
C GLN A 109 -5.88 -17.75 3.74
N ARG A 110 -4.63 -17.29 3.56
CA ARG A 110 -3.88 -17.60 2.35
C ARG A 110 -3.26 -19.00 2.42
N PRO A 111 -3.45 -19.83 1.39
CA PRO A 111 -2.76 -21.11 1.32
C PRO A 111 -1.24 -20.87 1.32
N PHE A 112 -0.52 -21.72 2.04
CA PHE A 112 0.95 -21.75 2.09
C PHE A 112 1.66 -20.51 2.68
N ASN A 113 1.00 -19.71 3.54
CA ASN A 113 1.59 -18.50 4.15
C ASN A 113 2.23 -17.56 3.11
N PHE A 114 1.57 -17.42 1.95
CA PHE A 114 2.07 -16.63 0.84
C PHE A 114 2.43 -15.21 1.28
N TRP A 115 3.68 -14.81 0.99
CA TRP A 115 4.22 -13.48 1.26
C TRP A 115 4.35 -13.09 2.75
N GLN A 116 4.31 -14.06 3.67
CA GLN A 116 4.45 -13.83 5.12
C GLN A 116 5.72 -14.42 5.74
N TRP A 117 6.68 -14.81 4.91
CA TRP A 117 7.92 -15.48 5.31
C TRP A 117 8.80 -14.65 6.24
N ASP A 118 9.64 -15.31 7.03
CA ASP A 118 10.48 -14.63 8.03
C ASP A 118 11.77 -14.05 7.45
N ARG A 119 12.25 -14.61 6.34
CA ARG A 119 13.55 -14.26 5.74
C ARG A 119 13.36 -13.61 4.39
N LEU A 120 14.09 -12.51 4.15
CA LEU A 120 14.15 -11.84 2.85
C LEU A 120 14.50 -12.82 1.71
N GLY A 121 15.35 -13.81 1.97
CA GLY A 121 15.74 -14.83 0.99
C GLY A 121 14.55 -15.57 0.38
N SER A 122 13.52 -15.91 1.16
CA SER A 122 12.33 -16.62 0.65
C SER A 122 11.49 -15.76 -0.30
N TYR A 123 11.45 -14.44 -0.06
CA TYR A 123 10.82 -13.50 -0.98
C TYR A 123 11.59 -13.41 -2.30
N LEU A 124 12.93 -13.30 -2.22
CA LEU A 124 13.78 -13.24 -3.41
C LEU A 124 13.74 -14.54 -4.21
N GLU A 125 13.68 -15.70 -3.55
CA GLU A 125 13.53 -17.01 -4.20
C GLU A 125 12.20 -17.10 -4.96
N PHE A 126 11.09 -16.71 -4.34
CA PHE A 126 9.81 -16.64 -5.02
C PHE A 126 9.85 -15.69 -6.23
N LEU A 127 10.42 -14.50 -6.07
CA LEU A 127 10.53 -13.52 -7.16
C LEU A 127 11.42 -14.02 -8.30
N ALA A 128 12.52 -14.70 -7.99
CA ALA A 128 13.38 -15.32 -8.98
C ALA A 128 12.63 -16.42 -9.74
N GLY A 129 11.90 -17.30 -9.03
CA GLY A 129 11.04 -18.30 -9.63
C GLY A 129 9.95 -17.69 -10.52
N PHE A 130 9.32 -16.60 -10.07
CA PHE A 130 8.34 -15.85 -10.85
C PHE A 130 8.94 -15.27 -12.15
N ILE A 131 10.14 -14.69 -12.07
CA ILE A 131 10.88 -14.21 -13.26
C ILE A 131 11.18 -15.37 -14.21
N VAL A 132 11.65 -16.52 -13.71
CA VAL A 132 11.91 -17.71 -14.54
C VAL A 132 10.64 -18.18 -15.25
N VAL A 133 9.50 -18.25 -14.54
CA VAL A 133 8.20 -18.59 -15.15
C VAL A 133 7.82 -17.58 -16.22
N MET A 134 7.99 -16.28 -15.97
CA MET A 134 7.71 -15.25 -16.96
C MET A 134 8.63 -15.34 -18.18
N VAL A 135 9.91 -15.67 -18.00
CA VAL A 135 10.85 -15.95 -19.09
C VAL A 135 10.37 -17.14 -19.93
N ILE A 136 9.99 -18.24 -19.30
CA ILE A 136 9.46 -19.43 -19.99
C ILE A 136 8.20 -19.07 -20.79
N ILE A 137 7.24 -18.38 -20.18
CA ILE A 137 6.01 -17.92 -20.85
C ILE A 137 6.36 -17.00 -22.03
N HIS A 138 7.28 -16.06 -21.85
CA HIS A 138 7.67 -15.13 -22.91
C HIS A 138 8.33 -15.84 -24.10
N PHE A 139 9.23 -16.80 -23.86
CA PHE A 139 9.84 -17.56 -24.96
C PHE A 139 8.88 -18.56 -25.60
N ALA A 140 7.98 -19.18 -24.83
CA ALA A 140 7.06 -20.19 -25.33
C ALA A 140 5.80 -19.61 -25.98
N LEU A 141 5.37 -18.41 -25.60
CA LEU A 141 4.08 -17.83 -26.00
C LEU A 141 4.17 -16.35 -26.39
N GLY A 142 5.35 -15.74 -26.36
CA GLY A 142 5.55 -14.31 -26.68
C GLY A 142 5.28 -13.93 -28.13
N TRP A 143 5.16 -14.92 -29.03
CA TRP A 143 4.68 -14.70 -30.40
C TRP A 143 3.17 -14.39 -30.48
N SER A 144 2.40 -14.71 -29.43
CA SER A 144 0.97 -14.43 -29.39
C SER A 144 0.72 -13.04 -28.82
N SER A 145 0.21 -12.13 -29.67
CA SER A 145 -0.18 -10.77 -29.24
C SER A 145 -1.14 -10.81 -28.04
N SER A 146 -2.09 -11.75 -28.05
CA SER A 146 -3.07 -11.89 -26.95
C SER A 146 -2.43 -12.21 -25.61
N VAL A 147 -1.35 -13.01 -25.59
CA VAL A 147 -0.63 -13.33 -24.35
C VAL A 147 0.12 -12.10 -23.84
N VAL A 148 0.81 -11.38 -24.74
CA VAL A 148 1.52 -10.15 -24.41
C VAL A 148 0.54 -9.07 -23.89
N GLU A 149 -0.59 -8.87 -24.56
CA GLU A 149 -1.62 -7.93 -24.14
C GLU A 149 -2.26 -8.31 -22.80
N SER A 150 -2.46 -9.62 -22.56
CA SER A 150 -2.97 -10.11 -21.27
C SER A 150 -2.00 -9.83 -20.13
N LEU A 151 -0.69 -9.99 -20.35
CA LEU A 151 0.33 -9.60 -19.36
C LEU A 151 0.26 -8.11 -19.05
N GLY A 152 0.08 -7.26 -20.07
CA GLY A 152 -0.12 -5.83 -19.90
C GLY A 152 -1.36 -5.50 -19.06
N LEU A 153 -2.49 -6.15 -19.36
CA LEU A 153 -3.73 -5.98 -18.61
C LEU A 153 -3.59 -6.45 -17.15
N ILE A 154 -2.95 -7.59 -16.90
CA ILE A 154 -2.71 -8.10 -15.54
C ILE A 154 -1.81 -7.14 -14.76
N ALA A 155 -0.68 -6.72 -15.36
CA ALA A 155 0.28 -5.83 -14.71
C ALA A 155 -0.34 -4.48 -14.34
N LEU A 156 -1.08 -3.86 -15.26
CA LEU A 156 -1.73 -2.57 -15.02
C LEU A 156 -2.97 -2.70 -14.14
N GLY A 157 -3.72 -3.79 -14.29
CA GLY A 157 -4.88 -4.09 -13.45
C GLY A 157 -4.50 -4.28 -11.98
N LEU A 158 -3.41 -4.99 -11.69
CA LEU A 158 -2.89 -5.13 -10.32
C LEU A 158 -2.59 -3.76 -9.69
N GLU A 159 -1.96 -2.84 -10.43
CA GLU A 159 -1.73 -1.47 -9.93
C GLU A 159 -3.05 -0.71 -9.70
N SER A 160 -4.00 -0.82 -10.62
CA SER A 160 -5.30 -0.16 -10.48
C SER A 160 -6.11 -0.67 -9.28
N THR A 161 -5.78 -1.82 -8.70
CA THR A 161 -6.46 -2.31 -7.50
C THR A 161 -5.96 -1.71 -6.19
N LEU A 162 -4.85 -0.97 -6.18
CA LEU A 162 -4.25 -0.41 -4.96
C LEU A 162 -5.19 0.50 -4.14
N PRO A 163 -6.11 1.27 -4.74
CA PRO A 163 -7.07 2.08 -3.97
C PRO A 163 -8.22 1.27 -3.33
N ILE A 164 -8.46 0.02 -3.78
CA ILE A 164 -9.62 -0.78 -3.35
C ILE A 164 -9.65 -1.07 -1.84
N PRO A 165 -8.54 -1.46 -1.18
CA PRO A 165 -8.53 -1.65 0.26
C PRO A 165 -8.98 -0.41 1.03
N GLN A 166 -8.58 0.79 0.57
CA GLN A 166 -9.00 2.05 1.19
C GLN A 166 -10.51 2.28 1.03
N LEU A 167 -11.03 2.07 -0.18
CA LEU A 167 -12.45 2.20 -0.49
C LEU A 167 -13.32 1.31 0.42
N LEU A 168 -12.88 0.07 0.63
CA LEU A 168 -13.60 -0.89 1.46
C LEU A 168 -13.48 -0.58 2.95
N SER A 169 -12.30 -0.15 3.40
CA SER A 169 -12.07 0.30 4.77
C SER A 169 -13.01 1.45 5.14
N ASN A 170 -13.05 2.50 4.32
CA ASN A 170 -13.94 3.65 4.47
C ASN A 170 -15.43 3.22 4.47
N TYR A 171 -15.83 2.32 3.56
CA TYR A 171 -17.21 1.84 3.50
C TYR A 171 -17.63 1.11 4.78
N ARG A 172 -16.74 0.28 5.33
CA ARG A 172 -17.02 -0.51 6.53
C ARG A 172 -17.01 0.34 7.80
N ARG A 173 -16.02 1.22 7.95
CA ARG A 173 -15.91 2.13 9.12
C ARG A 173 -16.98 3.21 9.14
N ARG A 174 -17.59 3.51 7.98
CA ARG A 174 -18.54 4.62 7.78
C ARG A 174 -17.99 5.98 8.24
N SER A 175 -16.66 6.08 8.33
CA SER A 175 -15.89 7.26 8.70
C SER A 175 -14.65 7.31 7.83
N THR A 176 -14.13 8.52 7.62
CA THR A 176 -12.82 8.74 6.98
C THR A 176 -11.84 9.43 7.93
N GLU A 177 -12.13 9.43 9.23
CA GLU A 177 -11.23 9.96 10.24
C GLU A 177 -9.87 9.23 10.18
N GLY A 178 -8.81 9.97 10.42
CA GLY A 178 -7.47 9.58 10.02
C GLY A 178 -7.16 10.09 8.63
N PHE A 179 -7.81 9.63 7.56
CA PHE A 179 -7.32 9.84 6.18
C PHE A 179 -7.02 11.32 5.81
N SER A 180 -5.80 11.59 5.35
CA SER A 180 -5.32 12.95 5.02
C SER A 180 -5.82 13.43 3.66
N ASP A 181 -6.44 14.61 3.63
CA ASP A 181 -6.96 15.22 2.38
C ASP A 181 -5.85 15.52 1.37
N LEU A 182 -4.63 15.83 1.85
CA LEU A 182 -3.48 16.08 0.98
C LEU A 182 -3.01 14.81 0.27
N VAL A 183 -3.06 13.67 0.97
CA VAL A 183 -2.70 12.36 0.39
C VAL A 183 -3.71 11.98 -0.69
N LEU A 184 -5.01 12.15 -0.42
CA LEU A 184 -6.06 11.90 -1.40
C LEU A 184 -5.93 12.80 -2.63
N ALA A 185 -5.69 14.10 -2.44
CA ALA A 185 -5.49 15.03 -3.54
C ALA A 185 -4.24 14.66 -4.38
N GLY A 186 -3.17 14.20 -3.71
CA GLY A 186 -1.95 13.72 -4.36
C GLY A 186 -2.19 12.47 -5.21
N TRP A 187 -2.96 11.49 -4.71
CA TRP A 187 -3.32 10.29 -5.46
C TRP A 187 -4.14 10.63 -6.70
N LEU A 188 -5.28 11.32 -6.50
CA LEU A 188 -6.17 11.71 -7.60
C LEU A 188 -5.44 12.57 -8.65
N GLY A 189 -4.66 13.56 -8.20
CA GLY A 189 -3.89 14.43 -9.08
C GLY A 189 -2.83 13.66 -9.87
N GLY A 190 -2.11 12.75 -9.20
CA GLY A 190 -1.12 11.87 -9.82
C GLY A 190 -1.73 10.95 -10.88
N ASP A 191 -2.87 10.33 -10.59
CA ASP A 191 -3.53 9.39 -11.51
C ASP A 191 -4.21 10.09 -12.69
N ILE A 192 -4.74 11.30 -12.49
CA ILE A 192 -5.20 12.16 -13.59
C ILE A 192 -4.01 12.54 -14.49
N PHE A 193 -2.90 13.01 -13.90
CA PHE A 193 -1.70 13.36 -14.66
C PHE A 193 -1.16 12.18 -15.47
N LYS A 194 -1.06 11.01 -14.83
CA LYS A 194 -0.63 9.73 -15.43
C LYS A 194 -1.52 9.32 -16.59
N THR A 195 -2.84 9.38 -16.40
CA THR A 195 -3.82 9.06 -17.47
C THR A 195 -3.75 10.05 -18.62
N GLY A 196 -3.59 11.34 -18.33
CA GLY A 196 -3.36 12.37 -19.34
C GLY A 196 -2.06 12.15 -20.13
N PHE A 197 -0.99 11.73 -19.44
CA PHE A 197 0.28 11.37 -20.07
C PHE A 197 0.11 10.19 -21.05
N TYR A 198 -0.66 9.15 -20.68
CA TYR A 198 -0.93 8.01 -21.57
C TYR A 198 -1.67 8.41 -22.84
N LEU A 199 -2.68 9.28 -22.71
CA LEU A 199 -3.44 9.81 -23.84
C LEU A 199 -2.55 10.65 -24.75
N ALA A 200 -1.75 11.56 -24.17
CA ALA A 200 -0.87 12.44 -24.92
C ALA A 200 0.26 11.69 -25.65
N ARG A 201 0.70 10.54 -25.12
CA ARG A 201 1.75 9.69 -25.69
C ARG A 201 1.23 8.55 -26.56
N HIS A 202 -0.09 8.47 -26.80
CA HIS A 202 -0.72 7.36 -27.51
C HIS A 202 -0.25 5.99 -26.99
N SER A 203 -0.16 5.87 -25.66
CA SER A 203 0.23 4.62 -25.01
C SER A 203 -0.80 3.52 -25.29
N PRO A 204 -0.42 2.23 -25.19
CA PRO A 204 -1.33 1.10 -25.41
C PRO A 204 -2.61 1.25 -24.60
N MET A 205 -3.74 0.82 -25.19
CA MET A 205 -5.07 1.09 -24.63
C MET A 205 -5.24 0.60 -23.19
N GLN A 206 -4.52 -0.46 -22.80
CA GLN A 206 -4.49 -0.98 -21.43
C GLN A 206 -4.08 0.10 -20.42
N PHE A 207 -3.11 0.95 -20.74
CA PHE A 207 -2.66 2.02 -19.84
C PHE A 207 -3.77 3.05 -19.60
N THR A 208 -4.45 3.47 -20.67
CA THR A 208 -5.53 4.45 -20.60
C THR A 208 -6.75 3.89 -19.86
N ILE A 209 -7.16 2.65 -20.16
CA ILE A 209 -8.29 2.00 -19.49
C ILE A 209 -8.00 1.84 -17.99
N CYS A 210 -6.86 1.25 -17.64
CA CYS A 210 -6.48 1.06 -16.24
C CYS A 210 -6.28 2.40 -15.51
N GLY A 211 -5.69 3.41 -16.16
CA GLY A 211 -5.57 4.76 -15.60
C GLY A 211 -6.93 5.39 -15.31
N ALA A 212 -7.89 5.27 -16.24
CA ALA A 212 -9.25 5.75 -16.04
C ALA A 212 -9.96 5.02 -14.89
N ILE A 213 -9.76 3.70 -14.74
CA ILE A 213 -10.28 2.92 -13.61
C ILE A 213 -9.69 3.43 -12.30
N THR A 214 -8.38 3.70 -12.24
CA THR A 214 -7.74 4.22 -11.03
C THR A 214 -8.30 5.59 -10.64
N VAL A 215 -8.42 6.52 -11.61
CA VAL A 215 -9.04 7.82 -11.38
C VAL A 215 -10.48 7.66 -10.86
N LEU A 216 -11.25 6.73 -11.43
CA LEU A 216 -12.60 6.45 -10.96
C LEU A 216 -12.62 5.94 -9.51
N LEU A 217 -11.71 5.04 -9.14
CA LEU A 217 -11.60 4.54 -7.77
C LEU A 217 -11.24 5.66 -6.79
N ASP A 218 -10.33 6.56 -7.16
CA ASP A 218 -9.98 7.73 -6.35
C ASP A 218 -11.16 8.69 -6.19
N LEU A 219 -11.94 8.90 -7.26
CA LEU A 219 -13.19 9.66 -7.18
C LEU A 219 -14.21 8.99 -6.26
N CYS A 220 -14.27 7.65 -6.23
CA CYS A 220 -15.10 6.94 -5.27
C CYS A 220 -14.61 7.14 -3.82
N VAL A 221 -13.30 7.13 -3.57
CA VAL A 221 -12.72 7.43 -2.26
C VAL A 221 -13.02 8.88 -1.85
N LEU A 222 -12.91 9.83 -2.79
CA LEU A 222 -13.30 11.23 -2.58
C LEU A 222 -14.80 11.38 -2.27
N ALA A 223 -15.66 10.67 -3.00
CA ALA A 223 -17.10 10.66 -2.71
C ALA A 223 -17.38 10.12 -1.31
N GLN A 224 -16.74 9.02 -0.90
CA GLN A 224 -16.85 8.49 0.46
C GLN A 224 -16.37 9.50 1.51
N ARG A 225 -15.28 10.22 1.25
CA ARG A 225 -14.79 11.30 2.11
C ARG A 225 -15.84 12.39 2.30
N LEU A 226 -16.51 12.82 1.24
CA LEU A 226 -17.57 13.82 1.33
C LEU A 226 -18.82 13.31 2.06
N ILE A 227 -19.19 12.04 1.87
CA ILE A 227 -20.38 11.43 2.51
C ILE A 227 -20.17 11.16 4.01
N TYR A 228 -18.94 10.81 4.40
CA TYR A 228 -18.61 10.43 5.78
C TYR A 228 -17.89 11.54 6.58
N ARG A 229 -17.77 12.75 6.02
CA ARG A 229 -17.06 13.88 6.62
C ARG A 229 -17.55 14.24 8.04
N ASP A 230 -18.85 14.16 8.27
CA ASP A 230 -19.49 14.55 9.53
C ASP A 230 -19.89 13.35 10.41
N ARG A 231 -19.45 12.14 10.04
CA ARG A 231 -19.72 10.92 10.81
C ARG A 231 -18.54 10.65 11.73
N ALA A 232 -18.75 10.86 13.03
CA ALA A 232 -17.87 10.30 14.04
C ALA A 232 -17.73 8.79 13.78
N PRO A 233 -16.52 8.21 13.94
CA PRO A 233 -16.32 6.79 13.80
C PRO A 233 -17.32 6.10 14.71
N GLN A 234 -18.19 5.27 14.13
CA GLN A 234 -18.91 4.33 14.98
C GLN A 234 -17.83 3.50 15.66
N ASN A 235 -17.89 3.39 16.99
CA ASN A 235 -17.01 2.55 17.80
C ASN A 235 -17.16 1.08 17.38
N LEU A 236 -16.54 0.75 16.25
CA LEU A 236 -15.85 -0.50 16.03
C LEU A 236 -14.65 -0.49 16.98
N PRO A 237 -14.19 -1.67 17.44
CA PRO A 237 -13.15 -1.78 18.47
C PRO A 237 -11.95 -0.84 18.23
N GLU A 238 -11.24 -0.47 19.30
CA GLU A 238 -10.22 0.60 19.38
C GLU A 238 -9.01 0.43 18.43
N ASP A 239 -9.04 -0.62 17.64
CA ASP A 239 -7.92 -1.24 16.97
C ASP A 239 -7.66 -0.74 15.55
N GLU A 240 -8.53 0.15 15.06
CA GLU A 240 -8.63 0.45 13.65
C GLU A 240 -8.43 1.97 13.31
N GLN A 241 -8.16 2.83 14.30
CA GLN A 241 -8.10 4.31 14.16
C GLN A 241 -6.85 4.90 13.45
N ILE A 242 -5.80 4.15 13.17
CA ILE A 242 -4.48 4.71 12.76
C ILE A 242 -4.34 4.96 11.24
N ILE A 243 -5.35 4.69 10.42
CA ILE A 243 -5.23 4.86 8.95
C ILE A 243 -5.63 6.28 8.54
N GLY A 244 -4.83 7.23 9.00
CA GLY A 244 -4.49 8.40 8.19
C GLY A 244 -4.04 9.66 8.93
N ALA A 245 -4.09 9.72 10.26
CA ALA A 245 -3.71 10.95 10.96
C ALA A 245 -2.22 11.27 10.73
N PRO A 246 -1.83 12.56 10.61
CA PRO A 246 -0.49 12.97 10.98
C PRO A 246 -0.26 12.54 12.44
N ILE A 247 0.91 11.99 12.73
CA ILE A 247 1.29 11.61 14.09
C ILE A 247 1.53 12.91 14.85
N ASP A 248 0.50 13.43 15.52
CA ASP A 248 0.61 14.56 16.42
C ASP A 248 0.94 14.02 17.83
N HIS A 249 2.13 14.39 18.30
CA HIS A 249 2.80 13.86 19.50
C HIS A 249 2.18 14.29 20.85
N GLU A 250 0.98 14.86 20.91
CA GLU A 250 0.45 15.45 22.16
C GLU A 250 -0.37 14.50 23.04
N HIS A 251 -0.85 13.35 22.55
CA HIS A 251 -1.76 12.51 23.34
C HIS A 251 -1.07 11.53 24.32
N GLU A 252 0.24 11.27 24.15
CA GLU A 252 0.98 10.31 24.99
C GLU A 252 1.42 10.92 26.34
N LEU A 253 1.41 12.25 26.47
CA LEU A 253 1.81 12.95 27.71
C LEU A 253 0.69 13.08 28.75
N ALA A 254 -0.58 12.86 28.37
CA ALA A 254 -1.71 12.98 29.29
C ALA A 254 -2.00 11.70 30.09
N LEU A 255 -1.44 10.55 29.68
CA LEU A 255 -1.72 9.23 30.28
C LEU A 255 -0.66 8.76 31.30
N HIS A 256 0.45 9.49 31.46
CA HIS A 256 1.46 9.21 32.48
C HIS A 256 1.46 10.29 33.59
N SER A 257 0.37 10.37 34.36
CA SER A 257 0.42 10.95 35.71
C SER A 257 0.55 9.80 36.73
N PRO A 258 1.71 9.61 37.40
CA PRO A 258 1.90 8.52 38.33
C PRO A 258 1.50 8.96 39.74
N TYR A 259 0.20 9.15 40.02
CA TYR A 259 -0.30 9.22 41.39
C TYR A 259 -1.82 8.98 41.43
N GLY A 260 -2.24 7.87 42.02
CA GLY A 260 -3.63 7.68 42.43
C GLY A 260 -4.12 6.24 42.39
N ASP A 261 -3.60 5.38 43.27
CA ASP A 261 -4.35 4.23 43.79
C ASP A 261 -3.95 4.03 45.26
N MET A 262 -4.72 4.63 46.17
CA MET A 262 -4.84 4.16 47.55
C MET A 262 -6.26 3.64 47.70
N ASP A 263 -6.37 2.31 47.78
CA ASP A 263 -7.60 1.57 48.04
C ASP A 263 -8.20 1.95 49.41
N PRO A 264 -9.52 2.19 49.50
CA PRO A 264 -10.21 2.32 50.76
C PRO A 264 -10.97 1.02 51.07
N GLU A 265 -10.43 0.12 51.90
CA GLU A 265 -11.22 -0.86 52.69
C GLU A 265 -10.32 -1.80 53.52
N ASP A 266 -10.03 -1.44 54.78
CA ASP A 266 -10.01 -2.39 55.91
C ASP A 266 -9.97 -1.62 57.24
N ASP A 267 -11.12 -1.15 57.71
CA ASP A 267 -11.26 -0.82 59.14
C ASP A 267 -12.64 -1.23 59.64
N SER A 268 -12.80 -2.53 59.88
CA SER A 268 -13.95 -3.05 60.61
C SER A 268 -13.56 -4.15 61.61
N ARG A 269 -12.42 -4.02 62.29
CA ARG A 269 -12.10 -4.83 63.48
C ARG A 269 -11.19 -4.09 64.45
N GLN A 270 -11.78 -3.29 65.34
CA GLN A 270 -11.46 -3.23 66.78
C GLN A 270 -12.27 -2.13 67.50
N ARG A 271 -13.51 -2.48 67.86
CA ARG A 271 -14.12 -1.99 69.11
C ARG A 271 -14.35 -3.21 69.98
N THR A 272 -13.49 -3.40 70.98
CA THR A 272 -13.84 -3.91 72.32
C THR A 272 -12.57 -3.95 73.16
N SER A 273 -12.65 -3.23 74.29
CA SER A 273 -11.86 -3.40 75.53
C SER A 273 -10.48 -2.76 75.60
#